data_AF-A0A1H0RHZ3-F1
#
_entry.id   AF-A0A1H0RHZ3-F1
#
_cell.length_a   1.000
_cell.length_b   1.000
_cell.length_c   1.000
_cell.angle_alpha   90.00
_cell.angle_beta   90.00
_cell.angle_gamma   90.00
#
_symmetry.space_group_name_H-M   'P 1'
#
loop_
_entity.id
_entity.type
_entity.pdbx_description
1 polymer ?
#
loop_
_entity_poly.entity_id
_entity_poly.type
_entity_poly.pdbx_seq_one_letter_code
_entity_poly.pdbx_strand_id
1 'polypeptide(L)'
;MDKDLVSAIELAKELGLYLKIVNSMKSFENYNSFFNIFSQTEEACRRIVVLTPYKELEEVDEENADKPIITNKIIDGNLWLEEYHLTTSLKNICLENIMVSKSLVKELFNK
;
A
#
# COMPACT_ATOMS: atom_id res chain seq x y z
N MET A 1 -5.32 -24.44 -2.98
CA MET A 1 -6.23 -24.13 -4.11
C MET A 1 -5.52 -23.04 -4.89
N ASP A 2 -4.54 -23.44 -5.70
CA ASP A 2 -3.42 -22.58 -6.15
C ASP A 2 -3.29 -22.65 -7.68
N LYS A 3 -4.23 -22.07 -8.41
CA LYS A 3 -4.18 -22.14 -9.89
C LYS A 3 -4.14 -20.80 -10.62
N ASP A 4 -4.32 -19.67 -9.94
CA ASP A 4 -4.39 -18.36 -10.59
C ASP A 4 -3.44 -17.30 -9.99
N LEU A 5 -2.35 -17.75 -9.34
CA LEU A 5 -1.26 -16.85 -8.95
C LEU A 5 -0.45 -16.47 -10.19
N VAL A 6 -0.35 -15.17 -10.44
CA VAL A 6 0.42 -14.59 -11.55
C VAL A 6 1.31 -13.49 -11.01
N SER A 7 2.38 -13.18 -11.75
CA SER A 7 3.28 -12.11 -11.37
C SER A 7 2.54 -10.77 -11.38
N ALA A 8 2.62 -10.04 -10.27
CA ALA A 8 1.96 -8.74 -10.13
C ALA A 8 2.46 -7.73 -11.16
N ILE A 9 3.75 -7.78 -11.52
CA ILE A 9 4.33 -6.86 -12.51
C ILE A 9 3.88 -7.15 -13.93
N GLU A 10 3.75 -8.43 -14.29
CA GLU A 10 3.26 -8.84 -15.61
C GLU A 10 1.80 -8.48 -15.77
N LEU A 11 1.00 -8.74 -14.74
CA LEU A 11 -0.42 -8.42 -14.74
C LEU A 11 -0.67 -6.91 -14.72
N ALA A 12 0.17 -6.14 -14.01
CA ALA A 12 0.13 -4.68 -14.06
C ALA A 12 0.29 -4.17 -15.50
N LYS A 13 1.26 -4.72 -16.24
CA LYS A 13 1.49 -4.37 -17.65
C LYS A 13 0.33 -4.80 -18.56
N GLU A 14 -0.20 -6.01 -18.36
CA GLU A 14 -1.33 -6.55 -19.14
C GLU A 14 -2.58 -5.67 -19.02
N LEU A 15 -2.84 -5.14 -17.83
CA LEU A 15 -4.06 -4.38 -17.50
C LEU A 15 -3.87 -2.86 -17.45
N GLY A 16 -2.66 -2.36 -17.74
CA GLY A 16 -2.36 -0.93 -17.68
C GLY A 16 -2.37 -0.34 -16.26
N LEU A 17 -2.12 -1.17 -15.25
CA LEU A 17 -1.99 -0.77 -13.84
C LEU A 17 -0.52 -0.49 -13.49
N TYR A 18 -0.31 0.07 -12.31
CA TYR A 18 1.01 0.39 -11.78
C TYR A 18 1.26 -0.40 -10.49
N LEU A 19 2.38 -1.10 -10.44
CA LEU A 19 2.90 -1.70 -9.21
C LEU A 19 3.86 -0.70 -8.57
N LYS A 20 3.47 -0.12 -7.44
CA LYS A 20 4.21 0.98 -6.77
C LYS A 20 4.51 0.65 -5.32
N ILE A 21 5.58 1.25 -4.82
CA ILE A 21 5.86 1.35 -3.39
C ILE A 21 5.41 2.73 -2.95
N VAL A 22 4.46 2.80 -2.02
CA VAL A 22 3.88 4.04 -1.50
C VAL A 22 4.13 4.14 0.00
N ASN A 23 4.12 5.35 0.55
CA ASN A 23 4.18 5.55 1.99
C ASN A 23 2.77 5.47 2.58
N SER A 24 2.62 4.79 3.70
CA SER A 24 1.39 4.83 4.48
C SER A 24 1.45 6.02 5.44
N MET A 25 0.47 6.91 5.39
CA MET A 25 0.39 8.09 6.24
C MET A 25 -0.62 7.87 7.36
N LYS A 26 -0.28 8.28 8.58
CA LYS A 26 -1.21 8.29 9.72
C LYS A 26 -1.21 9.67 10.33
N SER A 27 -2.40 10.14 10.69
CA SER A 27 -2.56 11.37 11.44
C SER A 27 -2.41 11.10 12.93
N PHE A 28 -1.56 11.87 13.59
CA PHE A 28 -1.34 11.82 15.03
C PHE A 28 -1.84 13.11 15.66
N GLU A 29 -2.70 12.96 16.65
CA GLU A 29 -3.14 14.05 17.49
C GLU A 29 -2.17 14.18 18.67
N ASN A 30 -1.66 15.38 18.88
CA ASN A 30 -0.81 15.70 20.01
C ASN A 30 -1.43 16.84 20.81
N TYR A 31 -1.60 16.62 22.10
CA TYR A 31 -2.13 17.60 23.02
C TYR A 31 -1.11 17.88 24.13
N ASN A 32 -0.58 19.11 24.12
CA ASN A 32 0.27 19.59 25.18
C ASN A 32 -0.59 20.27 26.25
N SER A 33 -0.87 19.54 27.33
CA SER A 33 -1.72 20.01 28.43
C SER A 33 -1.12 21.19 29.22
N PHE A 34 0.20 21.33 29.25
CA PHE A 34 0.88 22.40 29.99
C PHE A 34 0.70 23.76 29.32
N PHE A 35 0.68 23.79 27.98
CA PHE A 35 0.46 25.01 27.19
C PHE A 35 -0.95 25.13 26.62
N ASN A 36 -1.82 24.12 26.83
CA ASN A 36 -3.16 24.02 26.23
C ASN A 36 -3.13 24.14 24.70
N ILE A 37 -2.15 23.49 24.06
CA ILE A 37 -1.98 23.50 22.60
C ILE A 37 -2.38 22.14 22.05
N PHE A 38 -3.29 22.16 21.06
CA PHE A 38 -3.62 21.01 20.24
C PHE A 38 -2.93 21.15 18.88
N SER A 39 -2.33 20.07 18.40
CA SER A 39 -1.71 19.99 17.08
C SER A 39 -1.99 18.63 16.45
N GLN A 40 -2.14 18.62 15.12
CA GLN A 40 -2.29 17.42 14.32
C GLN A 40 -1.14 17.36 13.33
N THR A 41 -0.46 16.22 13.27
CA THR A 41 0.66 15.99 12.35
C THR A 41 0.46 14.69 11.58
N GLU A 42 0.74 14.70 10.28
CA GLU A 42 0.74 13.50 9.45
C GLU A 42 2.17 12.97 9.34
N GLU A 43 2.33 11.68 9.63
CA GLU A 43 3.63 11.02 9.59
C GLU A 43 3.54 9.71 8.80
N ALA A 44 4.58 9.46 8.00
CA ALA A 44 4.74 8.16 7.34
C ALA A 44 5.02 7.08 8.40
N CYS A 45 4.36 5.93 8.27
CA CYS A 45 4.48 4.81 9.22
C CYS A 45 5.20 3.59 8.63
N ARG A 46 4.90 3.24 7.38
CA ARG A 46 5.50 2.12 6.65
C ARG A 46 5.46 2.36 5.14
N ARG A 47 6.15 1.51 4.40
CA ARG A 47 6.05 1.41 2.94
C ARG A 47 5.15 0.26 2.58
N ILE A 48 4.31 0.44 1.57
CA ILE A 48 3.37 -0.58 1.12
C ILE A 48 3.55 -0.77 -0.38
N VAL A 49 3.62 -2.02 -0.81
CA VAL A 49 3.51 -2.35 -2.23
C VAL A 49 2.05 -2.43 -2.59
N VAL A 50 1.65 -1.61 -3.55
CA VAL A 50 0.28 -1.53 -4.04
C VAL A 50 0.24 -1.75 -5.55
N LEU A 51 -0.80 -2.45 -5.99
CA LEU A 51 -1.23 -2.44 -7.38
C LEU A 51 -2.36 -1.44 -7.53
N THR A 52 -2.19 -0.45 -8.41
CA THR A 52 -3.06 0.73 -8.49
C THR A 52 -3.28 1.19 -9.93
N PRO A 53 -4.46 1.72 -10.28
CA PRO A 53 -4.65 2.41 -11.56
C PRO A 53 -3.99 3.81 -11.59
N TYR A 54 -3.57 4.34 -10.43
CA TYR A 54 -3.11 5.72 -10.28
C TYR A 54 -1.59 5.82 -10.42
N LYS A 55 -1.12 6.35 -11.55
CA LYS A 55 0.31 6.52 -11.84
C LYS A 55 1.03 7.40 -10.82
N GLU A 56 0.38 8.46 -10.35
CA GLU A 56 0.98 9.49 -9.48
C GLU A 56 0.75 9.22 -7.99
N LEU A 57 0.22 8.04 -7.60
CA LEU A 57 -0.01 7.70 -6.19
C LEU A 57 1.32 7.54 -5.45
N GLU A 58 1.55 8.35 -4.42
CA GLU A 58 2.77 8.29 -3.59
C GLU A 58 2.46 7.90 -2.14
N GLU A 59 1.24 8.21 -1.68
CA GLU A 59 0.81 8.06 -0.30
C GLU A 59 -0.56 7.37 -0.22
N VAL A 60 -0.78 6.63 0.86
CA VAL A 60 -2.06 6.02 1.21
C VAL A 60 -2.36 6.23 2.68
N ASP A 61 -3.62 6.44 3.02
CA ASP A 61 -4.02 6.62 4.41
C ASP A 61 -4.07 5.28 5.16
N GLU A 62 -3.55 5.27 6.38
CA GLU A 62 -3.48 4.09 7.23
C GLU A 62 -4.30 4.30 8.50
N GLU A 63 -5.42 3.59 8.63
CA GLU A 63 -6.26 3.64 9.83
C GLU A 63 -5.56 3.04 11.05
N ASN A 64 -4.72 2.00 10.86
CA ASN A 64 -4.11 1.29 11.97
C ASN A 64 -2.67 0.83 11.69
N ALA A 65 -1.72 1.73 11.92
CA ALA A 65 -0.29 1.46 11.83
C ALA A 65 0.24 0.40 12.84
N ASP A 66 -0.51 0.08 13.90
CA ASP A 66 -0.07 -0.86 14.94
C ASP A 66 -0.35 -2.34 14.59
N LYS A 67 -1.10 -2.58 13.51
CA LYS A 67 -1.41 -3.92 13.01
C LYS A 67 -0.75 -4.14 11.66
N PRO A 68 -0.33 -5.37 11.33
CA PRO A 68 0.11 -5.71 9.97
C PRO A 68 -0.97 -5.35 8.96
N ILE A 69 -0.56 -4.96 7.76
CA ILE A 69 -1.51 -4.71 6.68
C ILE A 69 -2.33 -5.98 6.37
N ILE A 70 -3.54 -5.78 5.87
CA ILE A 70 -4.32 -6.87 5.29
C ILE A 70 -3.90 -7.03 3.84
N THR A 71 -3.03 -8.00 3.58
CA THR A 71 -2.56 -8.31 2.23
C THR A 71 -3.71 -8.83 1.35
N ASN A 72 -3.60 -8.62 0.04
CA ASN A 72 -4.59 -9.00 -0.96
C ASN A 72 -5.98 -8.37 -0.77
N LYS A 73 -6.03 -7.20 -0.11
CA LYS A 73 -7.27 -6.44 0.08
C LYS A 73 -7.27 -5.18 -0.79
N ILE A 74 -8.41 -4.87 -1.38
CA ILE A 74 -8.63 -3.62 -2.10
C ILE A 74 -9.07 -2.55 -1.09
N ILE A 75 -8.30 -1.48 -0.99
CA ILE A 75 -8.54 -0.32 -0.12
C ILE A 75 -8.36 0.92 -1.00
N ASP A 76 -9.37 1.78 -1.04
CA ASP A 76 -9.40 3.03 -1.82
C ASP A 76 -8.99 2.88 -3.30
N GLY A 77 -9.43 1.78 -3.92
CA GLY A 77 -9.11 1.48 -5.32
C GLY A 77 -7.67 1.03 -5.55
N ASN A 78 -6.95 0.63 -4.49
CA ASN A 78 -5.60 0.07 -4.55
C ASN A 78 -5.61 -1.33 -3.94
N LEU A 79 -4.96 -2.29 -4.58
CA LEU A 79 -4.77 -3.63 -4.02
C LEU A 79 -3.45 -3.66 -3.24
N TRP A 80 -3.54 -3.88 -1.93
CA TRP A 80 -2.38 -3.92 -1.05
C TRP A 80 -1.76 -5.31 -1.05
N LEU A 81 -0.45 -5.42 -1.28
CA LEU A 81 0.22 -6.69 -1.50
C LEU A 81 1.20 -7.05 -0.38
N GLU A 82 2.10 -6.13 -0.04
CA GLU A 82 3.15 -6.35 0.95
C GLU A 82 3.49 -5.07 1.71
N GLU A 83 4.02 -5.20 2.93
CA GLU A 83 4.50 -4.07 3.73
C GLU A 83 6.00 -4.18 4.03
N TYR A 84 6.63 -3.02 4.19
CA TYR A 84 8.04 -2.87 4.49
C TYR A 84 8.25 -1.72 5.49
N HIS A 85 9.21 -1.87 6.39
CA HIS A 85 9.61 -0.77 7.28
C HIS A 85 10.14 0.44 6.48
N LEU A 86 9.97 1.66 7.02
CA LEU A 86 10.51 2.89 6.43
C LEU A 86 12.03 2.91 6.33
N THR A 87 12.70 2.12 7.16
CA THR A 87 14.17 1.97 7.15
C THR A 87 14.65 1.03 6.04
N THR A 88 13.77 0.25 5.41
CA THR A 88 14.13 -0.68 4.33
C THR A 88 14.44 0.09 3.05
N SER A 89 15.70 0.06 2.60
CA SER A 89 16.10 0.67 1.32
C SER A 89 15.22 0.19 0.15
N LEU A 90 14.76 1.11 -0.69
CA LEU A 90 13.94 0.79 -1.87
C LEU A 90 14.63 -0.21 -2.82
N LYS A 91 15.97 -0.20 -2.87
CA LYS A 91 16.75 -1.13 -3.71
C LYS A 91 16.69 -2.58 -3.22
N ASN A 92 16.32 -2.79 -1.96
CA ASN A 92 16.22 -4.12 -1.36
C ASN A 92 14.81 -4.71 -1.52
N ILE A 93 13.85 -3.92 -2.03
CA ILE A 93 12.47 -4.37 -2.23
C ILE A 93 12.39 -4.99 -3.63
N CYS A 94 12.17 -6.31 -3.69
CA CYS A 94 12.12 -7.06 -4.94
C CYS A 94 10.67 -7.25 -5.41
N LEU A 95 10.22 -6.38 -6.32
CA LEU A 95 8.87 -6.43 -6.87
C LEU A 95 8.63 -7.61 -7.83
N GLU A 96 9.70 -8.20 -8.36
CA GLU A 96 9.65 -9.28 -9.36
C GLU A 96 9.04 -10.57 -8.80
N ASN A 97 9.17 -10.79 -7.49
CA ASN A 97 8.72 -12.00 -6.82
C ASN A 97 7.28 -11.91 -6.30
N ILE A 98 6.62 -10.75 -6.44
CA ILE A 98 5.28 -10.54 -5.88
C ILE A 98 4.25 -11.24 -6.77
N MET A 99 3.56 -12.20 -6.18
CA MET A 99 2.52 -13.00 -6.83
C MET A 99 1.16 -12.59 -6.32
N VAL A 100 0.18 -12.48 -7.21
CA VAL A 100 -1.18 -12.05 -6.88
C VAL A 100 -2.21 -12.92 -7.60
N SER A 101 -3.38 -13.09 -7.00
CA SER A 101 -4.48 -13.80 -7.65
C SER A 101 -5.06 -12.97 -8.81
N LYS A 102 -5.14 -13.56 -10.01
CA LYS A 102 -5.74 -12.89 -11.18
C LYS A 102 -7.20 -12.49 -10.93
N SER A 103 -7.94 -13.22 -10.08
CA SER A 103 -9.32 -12.89 -9.73
C SER A 103 -9.44 -11.55 -8.99
N LEU A 104 -8.58 -11.31 -7.99
CA LEU A 104 -8.61 -10.09 -7.18
C LEU A 104 -8.27 -8.84 -7.98
N VAL A 105 -7.33 -8.96 -8.93
CA VAL A 105 -6.97 -7.83 -9.79
C VAL A 105 -8.06 -7.50 -10.80
N LYS A 106 -8.84 -8.49 -11.24
CA LYS A 106 -10.03 -8.20 -12.07
C LYS A 106 -11.10 -7.43 -11.29
N GLU A 107 -11.25 -7.67 -9.98
CA GLU A 107 -12.14 -6.88 -9.13
C GLU A 107 -11.67 -5.43 -9.00
N LEU A 108 -10.36 -5.19 -9.01
CA LEU A 108 -9.78 -3.85 -9.04
C LEU A 108 -10.09 -3.11 -10.36
N PHE A 109 -10.05 -3.82 -11.49
CA PHE A 109 -10.25 -3.24 -12.83
C PHE A 109 -11.72 -3.01 -13.19
N ASN A 110 -12.65 -3.81 -12.65
CA ASN A 110 -14.08 -3.75 -12.98
C ASN A 110 -14.89 -2.78 -12.10
N LYS A 111 -14.25 -2.00 -11.23
CA LYS A 111 -14.86 -0.92 -10.44
C LYS A 111 -14.60 0.42 -11.10
#